data_AF-A0A7Y1Y7N3-F1
#
_entry.id   AF-A0A7Y1Y7N3-F1
#
_cell.length_a   1.000
_cell.length_b   1.000
_cell.length_c   1.000
_cell.angle_alpha   90.00
_cell.angle_beta   90.00
_cell.angle_gamma   90.00
#
_symmetry.space_group_name_H-M   'P 1'
#
loop_
_entity.id
_entity.type
_entity.pdbx_description
1 polymer ?
#
loop_
_entity_poly.entity_id
_entity_poly.type
_entity_poly.pdbx_seq_one_letter_code
_entity_poly.pdbx_strand_id
1 'polypeptide(L)'
;MASFGHPTDADGIFGPGTLQCLLAFQRAEVGPRSNDGVIGSRTAEALGIFGEWPGKRASRRPQRSDGDNRTAARNWPGVPIKQRRAYVMNLLVDKYALTPEGAAGVVGNLEIESGIIPNRLERSTSSEPMSAPDIRGNKRHWSAEEIMNRIANERGPGFAGVGLAQWTADSRRTALFRHHLGNIGPGIAVLFDMDAQVDFLVKELDTRKGNLGAKFRKKITVDEAAADFVYEFERPASVLKMIDGVWHRRERSDPKVIDTFKKRQEPAHKAMAAFEAAQ
;
A
#
# COMPACT_ATOMS: atom_id res chain seq x y z
N MET A 1 41.68 -13.08 3.88
CA MET A 1 40.91 -11.86 3.58
C MET A 1 40.07 -12.14 2.34
N ALA A 2 38.79 -12.44 2.53
CA ALA A 2 37.86 -12.71 1.43
C ALA A 2 37.14 -11.41 1.07
N SER A 3 37.29 -11.00 -0.18
CA SER A 3 36.62 -9.86 -0.80
C SER A 3 35.13 -10.16 -0.96
N PHE A 4 34.28 -9.52 -0.16
CA PHE A 4 32.81 -9.56 -0.27
C PHE A 4 32.27 -8.23 -0.82
N GLY A 5 32.90 -7.70 -1.87
CA GLY A 5 32.36 -6.57 -2.62
C GLY A 5 31.51 -7.10 -3.78
N HIS A 6 30.19 -6.93 -3.71
CA HIS A 6 29.36 -6.97 -4.91
C HIS A 6 29.47 -5.59 -5.58
N PRO A 7 30.07 -5.48 -6.78
CA PRO A 7 30.25 -4.19 -7.43
C PRO A 7 28.90 -3.65 -7.91
N THR A 8 28.56 -2.45 -7.46
CA THR A 8 27.53 -1.58 -8.03
C THR A 8 28.14 -0.20 -8.23
N ASP A 9 27.78 0.50 -9.30
CA ASP A 9 28.21 1.89 -9.51
C ASP A 9 27.80 2.74 -8.31
N ALA A 10 28.78 3.37 -7.66
CA ALA A 10 28.58 4.15 -6.45
C ALA A 10 28.12 5.57 -6.80
N ASP A 11 26.82 5.73 -7.09
CA ASP A 11 26.16 7.02 -7.35
C ASP A 11 25.37 7.56 -6.14
N GLY A 12 25.37 6.82 -5.01
CA GLY A 12 24.64 7.19 -3.79
C GLY A 12 23.14 6.92 -3.85
N ILE A 13 22.65 6.22 -4.87
CA ILE A 13 21.23 5.89 -5.04
C ILE A 13 20.98 4.45 -4.55
N PHE A 14 20.21 4.32 -3.47
CA PHE A 14 19.74 3.01 -2.98
C PHE A 14 18.62 2.49 -3.91
N GLY A 15 19.00 1.82 -4.99
CA GLY A 15 18.09 1.25 -6.00
C GLY A 15 17.80 -0.25 -5.83
N PRO A 16 17.08 -0.87 -6.80
CA PRO A 16 16.71 -2.29 -6.77
C PRO A 16 17.89 -3.26 -6.64
N GLY A 17 19.05 -2.91 -7.22
CA GLY A 17 20.28 -3.69 -7.09
C GLY A 17 20.82 -3.71 -5.65
N THR A 18 20.80 -2.56 -4.99
CA THR A 18 21.24 -2.41 -3.59
C THR A 18 20.30 -3.15 -2.63
N LEU A 19 18.99 -3.09 -2.87
CA LEU A 19 18.00 -3.85 -2.08
C LEU A 19 18.19 -5.36 -2.26
N GLN A 20 18.46 -5.84 -3.48
CA GLN A 20 18.73 -7.26 -3.73
C GLN A 20 20.03 -7.73 -3.05
N CYS A 21 21.08 -6.91 -3.11
CA CYS A 21 22.32 -7.18 -2.36
C CYS A 21 22.07 -7.21 -0.85
N LEU A 22 21.26 -6.28 -0.33
CA LEU A 22 20.92 -6.23 1.09
C LEU A 22 20.10 -7.45 1.53
N LEU A 23 19.09 -7.86 0.76
CA LEU A 23 18.30 -9.06 1.04
C LEU A 23 19.14 -10.35 0.92
N ALA A 24 20.08 -10.41 -0.03
CA ALA A 24 21.01 -11.53 -0.15
C ALA A 24 21.95 -11.60 1.06
N PHE A 25 22.51 -10.45 1.46
CA PHE A 25 23.37 -10.34 2.64
C PHE A 25 22.62 -10.71 3.93
N GLN A 26 21.40 -10.21 4.14
CA GLN A 26 20.59 -10.54 5.30
C GLN A 26 20.24 -12.03 5.38
N ARG A 27 19.99 -12.68 4.24
CA ARG A 27 19.78 -14.14 4.17
C ARG A 27 21.03 -14.92 4.56
N ALA A 28 22.20 -14.48 4.13
CA ALA A 28 23.46 -15.16 4.38
C ALA A 28 23.98 -14.95 5.81
N GLU A 29 23.94 -13.71 6.31
CA GLU A 29 24.72 -13.28 7.48
C GLU A 29 23.86 -13.02 8.74
N VAL A 30 22.56 -12.72 8.59
CA VAL A 30 21.70 -12.30 9.73
C VAL A 30 20.56 -13.30 10.01
N GLY A 31 20.12 -14.01 8.97
CA GLY A 31 19.11 -15.05 9.03
C GLY A 31 17.68 -14.56 8.75
N PRO A 32 16.71 -15.49 8.64
CA PRO A 32 15.40 -15.26 8.03
C PRO A 32 14.51 -14.26 8.76
N ARG A 33 14.82 -13.93 10.02
CA ARG A 33 14.07 -12.93 10.82
C ARG A 33 14.45 -11.48 10.50
N SER A 34 15.45 -11.26 9.66
CA SER A 34 15.97 -9.94 9.29
C SER A 34 16.18 -9.80 7.79
N ASN A 35 15.55 -10.67 6.97
CA ASN A 35 15.54 -10.57 5.50
C ASN A 35 14.40 -9.67 5.01
N ASP A 36 14.40 -8.43 5.49
CA ASP A 36 13.33 -7.46 5.27
C ASP A 36 13.78 -6.26 4.41
N GLY A 37 15.04 -6.24 4.00
CA GLY A 37 15.62 -5.14 3.23
C GLY A 37 15.87 -3.90 4.07
N VAL A 38 15.83 -4.00 5.41
CA VAL A 38 16.02 -2.90 6.35
C VAL A 38 17.29 -3.10 7.17
N ILE A 39 18.15 -2.09 7.22
CA ILE A 39 19.34 -2.09 8.07
C ILE A 39 18.93 -1.81 9.53
N GLY A 40 18.44 -2.85 10.22
CA GLY A 40 18.21 -2.85 11.67
C GLY A 40 19.49 -3.15 12.47
N SER A 41 19.40 -3.18 13.81
CA SER A 41 20.56 -3.37 14.69
C SER A 41 21.37 -4.63 14.36
N ARG A 42 20.71 -5.75 14.05
CA ARG A 42 21.41 -7.01 13.69
C ARG A 42 22.09 -6.93 12.33
N THR A 43 21.45 -6.30 11.35
CA THR A 43 22.03 -6.06 10.02
C THR A 43 23.22 -5.12 10.11
N ALA A 44 23.13 -4.06 10.92
CA ALA A 44 24.21 -3.11 11.17
C ALA A 44 25.40 -3.75 11.92
N GLU A 45 25.11 -4.64 12.87
CA GLU A 45 26.13 -5.42 13.58
C GLU A 45 26.86 -6.37 12.61
N ALA A 46 26.12 -7.11 11.78
CA ALA A 46 26.71 -7.98 10.75
C ALA A 46 27.52 -7.21 9.69
N LEU A 47 27.15 -5.96 9.40
CA LEU A 47 27.90 -5.08 8.49
C LEU A 47 29.12 -4.41 9.15
N GLY A 48 29.32 -4.58 10.46
CA GLY A 48 30.44 -3.97 11.18
C GLY A 48 30.38 -2.45 11.30
N ILE A 49 29.20 -1.84 11.08
CA ILE A 49 29.01 -0.36 11.08
C ILE A 49 28.61 0.19 12.47
N PHE A 50 28.83 -0.58 13.54
CA PHE A 50 28.56 -0.15 14.91
C PHE A 50 29.64 0.82 15.42
N GLY A 51 29.36 2.11 15.25
CA GLY A 51 30.21 3.21 15.74
C GLY A 51 29.84 4.58 15.16
N GLU A 52 29.24 4.62 13.97
CA GLU A 52 28.93 5.86 13.23
C GLU A 52 27.42 6.08 12.99
N TRP A 53 26.55 5.31 13.63
CA TRP A 53 25.09 5.51 13.54
C TRP A 53 24.64 6.67 14.46
N PRO A 54 24.00 7.73 13.96
CA PRO A 54 23.63 8.89 14.77
C PRO A 54 22.42 8.53 15.65
N GLY A 55 22.71 8.04 16.85
CA GLY A 55 21.67 7.50 17.72
C GLY A 55 21.98 7.61 19.22
N LYS A 56 22.75 8.62 19.67
CA LYS A 56 22.77 8.98 21.09
C LYS A 56 22.79 10.50 21.35
N ARG A 57 21.62 10.95 21.84
CA ARG A 57 21.32 11.90 22.94
C ARG A 57 20.70 13.26 22.62
N ALA A 58 19.87 13.62 23.62
CA ALA A 58 19.38 14.91 24.08
C ALA A 58 18.05 15.42 23.50
N SER A 59 17.08 15.48 24.40
CA SER A 59 15.77 16.11 24.26
C SER A 59 15.88 17.57 23.84
N ARG A 60 15.45 17.91 22.63
CA ARG A 60 14.99 19.26 22.26
C ARG A 60 13.86 19.13 21.25
N ARG A 61 12.79 19.92 21.48
CA ARG A 61 11.51 19.93 20.76
C ARG A 61 11.70 19.98 19.23
N PRO A 62 10.86 19.31 18.41
CA PRO A 62 11.00 19.41 16.97
C PRO A 62 10.31 20.66 16.42
N GLN A 63 11.10 21.53 15.79
CA GLN A 63 10.67 22.37 14.68
C GLN A 63 10.41 21.49 13.46
N ARG A 64 9.37 21.84 12.68
CA ARG A 64 9.02 21.23 11.41
C ARG A 64 10.13 21.46 10.38
N SER A 65 10.52 20.42 9.65
CA SER A 65 11.23 20.51 8.38
C SER A 65 10.59 19.54 7.39
N ASP A 66 10.00 20.10 6.36
CA ASP A 66 9.55 19.41 5.16
C ASP A 66 10.75 18.87 4.37
N GLY A 67 10.57 17.71 3.73
CA GLY A 67 11.50 17.17 2.75
C GLY A 67 12.42 16.08 3.29
N ASP A 68 12.27 14.89 2.70
CA ASP A 68 13.17 13.73 2.79
C ASP A 68 13.09 12.87 4.07
N ASN A 69 12.02 12.06 4.17
CA ASN A 69 12.05 10.87 5.02
C ASN A 69 11.37 9.70 4.29
N ARG A 70 12.21 8.96 3.56
CA ARG A 70 11.91 7.81 2.68
C ARG A 70 10.80 6.91 3.24
N THR A 71 9.63 6.99 2.60
CA THR A 71 8.37 6.32 2.95
C THR A 71 8.39 4.81 2.65
N ALA A 72 9.30 4.38 1.77
CA ALA A 72 9.59 2.99 1.44
C ALA A 72 10.01 2.12 2.65
N ALA A 73 10.45 2.72 3.77
CA ALA A 73 10.95 2.00 4.95
C ALA A 73 10.00 2.02 6.16
N ARG A 74 8.81 2.63 6.06
CA ARG A 74 7.90 2.72 7.20
C ARG A 74 7.15 1.41 7.39
N ASN A 75 7.26 0.80 8.57
CA ASN A 75 6.42 -0.33 8.97
C ASN A 75 4.97 0.14 9.17
N TRP A 76 4.23 0.28 8.06
CA TRP A 76 2.83 0.73 8.05
C TRP A 76 1.93 -0.08 8.98
N PRO A 77 2.01 -1.43 9.06
CA PRO A 77 1.32 -2.23 10.06
C PRO A 77 1.43 -1.74 11.51
N GLY A 78 2.57 -1.15 11.90
CA GLY A 78 2.79 -0.60 13.24
C GLY A 78 2.30 0.85 13.42
N VAL A 79 1.99 1.56 12.35
CA VAL A 79 1.52 2.96 12.41
C VAL A 79 0.04 2.97 12.82
N PRO A 80 -0.41 3.79 13.80
CA PRO A 80 -1.82 3.89 14.14
C PRO A 80 -2.71 4.29 12.96
N ILE A 81 -3.91 3.70 12.83
CA ILE A 81 -4.79 3.92 11.68
C ILE A 81 -5.11 5.40 11.42
N LYS A 82 -5.28 6.21 12.47
CA LYS A 82 -5.49 7.66 12.36
C LYS A 82 -4.35 8.35 11.61
N GLN A 83 -3.10 7.95 11.87
CA GLN A 83 -1.93 8.52 11.20
C GLN A 83 -1.82 8.05 9.75
N ARG A 84 -2.20 6.80 9.46
CA ARG A 84 -2.25 6.31 8.06
C ARG A 84 -3.28 7.06 7.23
N ARG A 85 -4.48 7.30 7.80
CA ARG A 85 -5.52 8.12 7.18
C ARG A 85 -4.99 9.52 6.85
N ALA A 86 -4.48 10.23 7.85
CA ALA A 86 -3.96 11.59 7.66
C ALA A 86 -2.85 11.64 6.61
N TYR A 87 -1.95 10.64 6.61
CA TYR A 87 -0.88 10.55 5.62
C TYR A 87 -1.41 10.44 4.18
N VAL A 88 -2.31 9.49 3.92
CA VAL A 88 -2.85 9.29 2.57
C VAL A 88 -3.77 10.45 2.16
N MET A 89 -4.51 11.03 3.11
CA MET A 89 -5.30 12.25 2.88
C MET A 89 -4.41 13.40 2.40
N ASN A 90 -3.30 13.70 3.09
CA ASN A 90 -2.35 14.75 2.69
C ASN A 90 -1.78 14.47 1.30
N LEU A 91 -1.39 13.23 0.99
CA LEU A 91 -0.93 12.89 -0.36
C LEU A 91 -1.99 13.19 -1.43
N LEU A 92 -3.22 12.71 -1.24
CA LEU A 92 -4.31 12.90 -2.20
C LEU A 92 -4.69 14.36 -2.40
N VAL A 93 -4.71 15.16 -1.33
CA VAL A 93 -5.03 16.59 -1.38
C VAL A 93 -3.85 17.40 -1.92
N ASP A 94 -2.69 17.31 -1.29
CA ASP A 94 -1.57 18.22 -1.55
C ASP A 94 -0.84 17.88 -2.85
N LYS A 95 -0.62 16.59 -3.13
CA LYS A 95 0.13 16.14 -4.31
C LYS A 95 -0.77 15.92 -5.52
N TYR A 96 -1.97 15.38 -5.31
CA TYR A 96 -2.86 15.00 -6.42
C TYR A 96 -4.08 15.91 -6.59
N ALA A 97 -4.21 16.96 -5.77
CA ALA A 97 -5.23 18.00 -5.88
C ALA A 97 -6.68 17.50 -5.81
N LEU A 98 -6.95 16.35 -5.17
CA LEU A 98 -8.31 15.97 -4.80
C LEU A 98 -8.85 16.96 -3.77
N THR A 99 -10.16 17.19 -3.74
CA THR A 99 -10.75 17.89 -2.60
C THR A 99 -10.61 17.03 -1.35
N PRO A 100 -10.59 17.62 -0.14
CA PRO A 100 -10.59 16.84 1.09
C PRO A 100 -11.72 15.79 1.15
N GLU A 101 -12.91 16.11 0.63
CA GLU A 101 -14.05 15.18 0.59
C GLU A 101 -13.81 14.02 -0.40
N GLY A 102 -13.28 14.33 -1.58
CA GLY A 102 -12.89 13.33 -2.57
C GLY A 102 -11.81 12.39 -2.02
N ALA A 103 -10.79 12.94 -1.36
CA ALA A 103 -9.74 12.19 -0.71
C ALA A 103 -10.28 11.31 0.44
N ALA A 104 -11.17 11.85 1.28
CA ALA A 104 -11.78 11.12 2.39
C ALA A 104 -12.56 9.90 1.90
N GLY A 105 -13.32 10.04 0.80
CA GLY A 105 -14.04 8.93 0.18
C GLY A 105 -13.12 7.80 -0.31
N VAL A 106 -11.96 8.16 -0.89
CA VAL A 106 -10.92 7.18 -1.28
C VAL A 106 -10.35 6.49 -0.04
N VAL A 107 -9.84 7.27 0.93
CA VAL A 107 -9.16 6.74 2.12
C VAL A 107 -10.07 5.85 2.97
N GLY A 108 -11.34 6.22 3.12
CA GLY A 108 -12.32 5.40 3.83
C GLY A 108 -12.50 4.01 3.21
N ASN A 109 -12.43 3.91 1.88
CA ASN A 109 -12.47 2.63 1.20
C ASN A 109 -11.17 1.83 1.37
N LEU A 110 -10.01 2.47 1.22
CA LEU A 110 -8.71 1.81 1.41
C LEU A 110 -8.55 1.25 2.83
N GLU A 111 -9.16 1.88 3.83
CA GLU A 111 -9.20 1.34 5.19
C GLU A 111 -9.96 0.01 5.28
N ILE A 112 -11.10 -0.12 4.62
CA ILE A 112 -11.85 -1.37 4.62
C ILE A 112 -11.10 -2.44 3.83
N GLU A 113 -10.52 -2.08 2.69
CA GLU A 113 -9.82 -3.03 1.81
C GLU A 113 -8.50 -3.55 2.42
N SER A 114 -7.70 -2.65 3.01
CA SER A 114 -6.35 -2.99 3.45
C SER A 114 -6.00 -2.49 4.86
N GLY A 115 -6.86 -1.72 5.52
CA GLY A 115 -6.45 -0.97 6.71
C GLY A 115 -5.38 0.07 6.40
N ILE A 116 -5.32 0.52 5.13
CA ILE A 116 -4.31 1.44 4.59
C ILE A 116 -2.90 0.86 4.78
N ILE A 117 -2.70 -0.39 4.36
CA ILE A 117 -1.43 -1.12 4.47
C ILE A 117 -0.97 -1.57 3.07
N PRO A 118 0.14 -1.03 2.53
CA PRO A 118 0.60 -1.31 1.17
C PRO A 118 0.95 -2.79 0.89
N ASN A 119 1.46 -3.54 1.87
CA ASN A 119 1.87 -4.93 1.67
C ASN A 119 0.79 -5.95 2.08
N ARG A 120 -0.47 -5.52 2.28
CA ARG A 120 -1.52 -6.40 2.80
C ARG A 120 -2.09 -7.32 1.73
N LEU A 121 -2.06 -8.62 2.01
CA LEU A 121 -2.68 -9.65 1.20
C LEU A 121 -4.15 -9.85 1.58
N GLU A 122 -4.96 -10.28 0.62
CA GLU A 122 -6.31 -10.76 0.89
C GLU A 122 -6.26 -11.90 1.93
N ARG A 123 -7.19 -11.87 2.89
CA ARG A 123 -7.26 -12.81 4.01
C ARG A 123 -6.07 -12.81 4.98
N SER A 124 -5.23 -11.78 4.93
CA SER A 124 -4.27 -11.49 5.99
C SER A 124 -4.85 -10.57 7.07
N THR A 125 -4.17 -10.48 8.21
CA THR A 125 -4.47 -9.50 9.25
C THR A 125 -3.60 -8.26 9.10
N SER A 126 -3.98 -7.16 9.75
CA SER A 126 -3.15 -5.94 9.77
C SER A 126 -1.80 -6.16 10.45
N SER A 127 -1.70 -7.07 11.43
CA SER A 127 -0.45 -7.39 12.14
C SER A 127 0.46 -8.34 11.37
N GLU A 128 -0.09 -9.13 10.44
CA GLU A 128 0.65 -10.09 9.62
C GLU A 128 0.26 -9.93 8.14
N PRO A 129 0.50 -8.76 7.53
CA PRO A 129 -0.07 -8.39 6.23
C PRO A 129 0.36 -9.29 5.07
N MET A 130 1.52 -9.94 5.19
CA MET A 130 2.05 -10.86 4.17
C MET A 130 1.84 -12.32 4.54
N SER A 131 1.06 -12.62 5.58
CA SER A 131 0.72 -13.97 5.99
C SER A 131 -0.71 -14.32 5.58
N ALA A 132 -0.86 -15.18 4.58
CA ALA A 132 -2.15 -15.56 4.00
C ALA A 132 -2.19 -17.05 3.63
N PRO A 133 -3.39 -17.66 3.49
CA PRO A 133 -3.51 -19.05 3.06
C PRO A 133 -2.92 -19.32 1.66
N ASP A 134 -2.32 -20.49 1.47
CA ASP A 134 -2.05 -21.08 0.15
C ASP A 134 -3.34 -21.61 -0.50
N ILE A 135 -3.23 -22.16 -1.72
CA ILE A 135 -4.38 -22.73 -2.47
C ILE A 135 -5.05 -23.92 -1.75
N ARG A 136 -4.38 -24.53 -0.77
CA ARG A 136 -4.91 -25.62 0.07
C ARG A 136 -5.46 -25.11 1.41
N GLY A 137 -5.44 -23.79 1.63
CA GLY A 137 -5.92 -23.17 2.87
C GLY A 137 -4.89 -23.11 4.00
N ASN A 138 -3.65 -23.55 3.80
CA ASN A 138 -2.63 -23.50 4.86
C ASN A 138 -2.07 -22.09 4.96
N LYS A 139 -2.13 -21.49 6.15
CA LYS A 139 -1.54 -20.16 6.39
C LYS A 139 -0.02 -20.22 6.27
N ARG A 140 0.55 -19.31 5.48
CA ARG A 140 2.00 -19.18 5.27
C ARG A 140 2.37 -17.70 5.26
N HIS A 141 3.60 -17.39 5.62
CA HIS A 141 4.21 -16.09 5.34
C HIS A 141 4.80 -16.12 3.93
N TRP A 142 4.48 -15.12 3.11
CA TRP A 142 4.93 -15.03 1.72
C TRP A 142 6.02 -13.99 1.57
N SER A 143 7.08 -14.31 0.83
CA SER A 143 8.05 -13.30 0.41
C SER A 143 7.43 -12.34 -0.62
N ALA A 144 7.98 -11.12 -0.72
CA ALA A 144 7.53 -10.15 -1.71
C ALA A 144 7.63 -10.66 -3.16
N GLU A 145 8.65 -11.49 -3.44
CA GLU A 145 8.85 -12.14 -4.73
C GLU A 145 7.75 -13.18 -5.04
N GLU A 146 7.34 -13.98 -4.05
CA GLU A 146 6.25 -14.94 -4.22
C GLU A 146 4.89 -14.25 -4.37
N ILE A 147 4.70 -13.10 -3.72
CA ILE A 147 3.49 -12.29 -3.88
C ILE A 147 3.42 -11.70 -5.29
N MET A 148 4.53 -11.13 -5.78
CA MET A 148 4.62 -10.54 -7.12
C MET A 148 4.43 -11.61 -8.20
N ASN A 149 5.12 -12.74 -8.07
CA ASN A 149 5.13 -13.83 -9.05
C ASN A 149 4.05 -14.89 -8.80
N ARG A 150 2.93 -14.49 -8.18
CA ARG A 150 1.78 -15.39 -7.95
C ARG A 150 1.27 -15.94 -9.28
N ILE A 151 1.04 -17.25 -9.33
CA ILE A 151 0.33 -17.94 -10.40
C ILE A 151 -0.99 -18.45 -9.83
N ALA A 152 -2.12 -17.99 -10.39
CA ALA A 152 -3.44 -18.30 -9.87
C ALA A 152 -3.66 -19.83 -9.77
N ASN A 153 -4.16 -20.28 -8.63
CA ASN A 153 -4.43 -21.70 -8.34
C ASN A 153 -3.21 -22.65 -8.40
N GLU A 154 -1.98 -22.12 -8.42
CA GLU A 154 -0.77 -22.93 -8.53
C GLU A 154 0.31 -22.53 -7.51
N ARG A 155 0.75 -21.26 -7.54
CA ARG A 155 1.91 -20.79 -6.75
C ARG A 155 1.65 -19.43 -6.11
N GLY A 156 2.13 -19.25 -4.88
CA GLY A 156 1.99 -18.01 -4.11
C GLY A 156 0.72 -17.98 -3.26
N PRO A 157 0.33 -16.79 -2.77
CA PRO A 157 -0.91 -16.62 -2.01
C PRO A 157 -2.12 -17.19 -2.76
N GLY A 158 -2.98 -17.93 -2.05
CA GLY A 158 -4.15 -18.57 -2.65
C GLY A 158 -5.14 -17.56 -3.25
N PHE A 159 -5.19 -16.36 -2.68
CA PHE A 159 -6.07 -15.28 -3.10
C PHE A 159 -5.30 -14.16 -3.81
N ALA A 160 -5.99 -13.42 -4.67
CA ALA A 160 -5.36 -12.48 -5.57
C ALA A 160 -5.25 -11.06 -5.01
N GLY A 161 -6.01 -10.67 -3.99
CA GLY A 161 -5.95 -9.29 -3.49
C GLY A 161 -4.59 -8.94 -2.87
N VAL A 162 -4.06 -7.77 -3.23
CA VAL A 162 -2.86 -7.18 -2.63
C VAL A 162 -2.99 -5.66 -2.54
N GLY A 163 -2.37 -5.08 -1.51
CA GLY A 163 -2.13 -3.66 -1.38
C GLY A 163 -3.35 -2.82 -1.04
N LEU A 164 -3.17 -1.49 -1.15
CA LEU A 164 -4.09 -0.49 -0.60
C LEU A 164 -5.54 -0.70 -1.03
N ALA A 165 -5.74 -0.96 -2.32
CA ALA A 165 -7.05 -1.12 -2.95
C ALA A 165 -7.36 -2.58 -3.33
N GLN A 166 -6.68 -3.55 -2.69
CA GLN A 166 -6.85 -4.99 -2.94
C GLN A 166 -6.91 -5.34 -4.43
N TRP A 167 -5.88 -4.99 -5.19
CA TRP A 167 -5.81 -5.28 -6.63
C TRP A 167 -5.85 -6.80 -6.88
N THR A 168 -6.94 -7.29 -7.45
CA THR A 168 -7.21 -8.72 -7.69
C THR A 168 -7.05 -9.14 -9.15
N ALA A 169 -7.44 -8.29 -10.11
CA ALA A 169 -7.36 -8.62 -11.53
C ALA A 169 -5.90 -8.71 -12.01
N ASP A 170 -5.55 -9.75 -12.76
CA ASP A 170 -4.16 -10.04 -13.18
C ASP A 170 -3.50 -8.87 -13.93
N SER A 171 -4.25 -8.19 -14.80
CA SER A 171 -3.75 -7.01 -15.51
C SER A 171 -3.47 -5.83 -14.59
N ARG A 172 -4.32 -5.60 -13.58
CA ARG A 172 -4.14 -4.54 -12.59
C ARG A 172 -2.98 -4.85 -11.64
N ARG A 173 -2.87 -6.11 -11.19
CA ARG A 173 -1.73 -6.58 -10.39
C ARG A 173 -0.42 -6.40 -11.15
N THR A 174 -0.38 -6.83 -12.40
CA THR A 174 0.80 -6.66 -13.26
C THR A 174 1.16 -5.18 -13.42
N ALA A 175 0.16 -4.31 -13.64
CA ALA A 175 0.37 -2.88 -13.75
C ALA A 175 0.88 -2.23 -12.44
N LEU A 176 0.38 -2.69 -11.28
CA LEU A 176 0.89 -2.28 -9.97
C LEU A 176 2.38 -2.59 -9.82
N PHE A 177 2.79 -3.84 -10.09
CA PHE A 177 4.20 -4.23 -9.98
C PHE A 177 5.09 -3.61 -11.06
N ARG A 178 4.53 -3.10 -12.16
CA ARG A 178 5.27 -2.33 -13.18
C ARG A 178 5.23 -0.83 -12.93
N HIS A 179 4.52 -0.36 -11.92
CA HIS A 179 4.40 1.05 -11.63
C HIS A 179 5.73 1.62 -11.14
N HIS A 180 6.03 2.84 -11.59
CA HIS A 180 7.24 3.58 -11.22
C HIS A 180 6.82 4.92 -10.62
N LEU A 181 7.47 5.32 -9.53
CA LEU A 181 7.32 6.65 -8.96
C LEU A 181 8.69 7.19 -8.56
N GLY A 182 9.17 8.21 -9.28
CA GLY A 182 10.53 8.75 -9.07
C GLY A 182 11.57 7.64 -9.18
N ASN A 183 12.38 7.46 -8.13
CA ASN A 183 13.41 6.42 -8.05
C ASN A 183 12.90 5.07 -7.50
N ILE A 184 11.60 4.97 -7.15
CA ILE A 184 11.00 3.68 -6.79
C ILE A 184 10.90 2.86 -8.07
N GLY A 185 11.83 1.91 -8.20
CA GLY A 185 11.86 0.96 -9.30
C GLY A 185 10.67 0.00 -9.28
N PRO A 186 10.34 -0.59 -10.43
CA PRO A 186 9.25 -1.56 -10.53
C PRO A 186 9.61 -2.83 -9.74
N GLY A 187 8.60 -3.62 -9.45
CA GLY A 187 8.72 -4.92 -8.82
C GLY A 187 8.36 -4.87 -7.34
N ILE A 188 9.09 -5.63 -6.51
CA ILE A 188 8.70 -5.89 -5.11
C ILE A 188 8.68 -4.63 -4.23
N ALA A 189 9.42 -3.57 -4.59
CA ALA A 189 9.49 -2.34 -3.81
C ALA A 189 8.13 -1.66 -3.66
N VAL A 190 7.27 -1.73 -4.68
CA VAL A 190 5.92 -1.13 -4.66
C VAL A 190 5.06 -1.68 -3.51
N LEU A 191 5.32 -2.90 -3.02
CA LEU A 191 4.56 -3.47 -1.91
C LEU A 191 4.78 -2.74 -0.59
N PHE A 192 5.91 -2.07 -0.43
CA PHE A 192 6.29 -1.42 0.83
C PHE A 192 6.15 0.10 0.78
N ASP A 193 5.86 0.64 -0.40
CA ASP A 193 5.80 2.08 -0.64
C ASP A 193 4.35 2.58 -0.73
N MET A 194 3.96 3.39 0.25
CA MET A 194 2.63 4.00 0.30
C MET A 194 2.41 4.95 -0.87
N ASP A 195 3.39 5.78 -1.17
CA ASP A 195 3.29 6.86 -2.16
C ASP A 195 3.16 6.28 -3.57
N ALA A 196 3.92 5.24 -3.87
CA ALA A 196 3.86 4.54 -5.16
C ALA A 196 2.49 3.86 -5.37
N GLN A 197 1.91 3.27 -4.32
CA GLN A 197 0.57 2.68 -4.43
C GLN A 197 -0.54 3.74 -4.53
N VAL A 198 -0.40 4.87 -3.84
CA VAL A 198 -1.32 6.01 -3.98
C VAL A 198 -1.20 6.64 -5.36
N ASP A 199 0.01 6.79 -5.92
CA ASP A 199 0.21 7.29 -7.28
C ASP A 199 -0.44 6.37 -8.32
N PHE A 200 -0.18 5.06 -8.22
CA PHE A 200 -0.81 4.07 -9.09
C PHE A 200 -2.34 4.10 -8.99
N LEU A 201 -2.88 4.21 -7.78
CA LEU A 201 -4.30 4.37 -7.54
C LEU A 201 -4.87 5.62 -8.23
N VAL A 202 -4.23 6.77 -8.08
CA VAL A 202 -4.67 8.04 -8.71
C VAL A 202 -4.63 7.93 -10.23
N LYS A 203 -3.57 7.33 -10.79
CA LYS A 203 -3.49 7.02 -12.24
C LYS A 203 -4.68 6.19 -12.70
N GLU A 204 -5.07 5.17 -11.95
CA GLU A 204 -6.28 4.40 -12.28
C GLU A 204 -7.57 5.22 -12.14
N LEU A 205 -7.70 6.06 -11.11
CA LEU A 205 -8.86 6.95 -10.94
C LEU A 205 -9.03 7.93 -12.11
N ASP A 206 -7.92 8.41 -12.68
CA ASP A 206 -7.92 9.37 -13.79
C ASP A 206 -8.18 8.71 -15.16
N THR A 207 -7.69 7.49 -15.35
CA THR A 207 -7.71 6.83 -16.67
C THR A 207 -8.85 5.84 -16.87
N ARG A 208 -9.47 5.33 -15.80
CA ARG A 208 -10.56 4.34 -15.92
C ARG A 208 -11.88 4.98 -16.31
N LYS A 209 -12.75 4.17 -16.90
CA LYS A 209 -14.11 4.57 -17.27
C LYS A 209 -14.84 5.17 -16.06
N GLY A 210 -15.38 6.37 -16.24
CA GLY A 210 -16.02 7.17 -15.19
C GLY A 210 -15.16 8.32 -14.67
N ASN A 211 -13.84 8.28 -14.87
CA ASN A 211 -12.87 9.32 -14.48
C ASN A 211 -13.17 9.90 -13.10
N LEU A 212 -13.14 9.02 -12.09
CA LEU A 212 -13.39 9.41 -10.71
C LEU A 212 -12.40 10.46 -10.22
N GLY A 213 -11.16 10.44 -10.71
CA GLY A 213 -10.18 11.44 -10.35
C GLY A 213 -10.61 12.85 -10.77
N ALA A 214 -11.12 13.05 -11.99
CA ALA A 214 -11.69 14.35 -12.37
C ALA A 214 -12.93 14.74 -11.54
N LYS A 215 -13.72 13.77 -11.09
CA LYS A 215 -14.87 14.01 -10.22
C LYS A 215 -14.44 14.44 -8.81
N PHE A 216 -13.45 13.77 -8.23
CA PHE A 216 -12.98 13.99 -6.85
C PHE A 216 -12.10 15.24 -6.69
N ARG A 217 -11.71 15.89 -7.80
CA ARG A 217 -11.11 17.24 -7.80
C ARG A 217 -12.14 18.36 -7.89
N LYS A 218 -13.44 18.04 -7.86
CA LYS A 218 -14.55 19.00 -7.89
C LYS A 218 -15.39 18.87 -6.61
N LYS A 219 -16.31 19.82 -6.41
CA LYS A 219 -17.24 19.82 -5.26
C LYS A 219 -18.01 18.50 -5.19
N ILE A 220 -17.81 17.76 -4.11
CA ILE A 220 -18.44 16.48 -3.79
C ILE A 220 -18.55 16.36 -2.27
N THR A 221 -19.51 15.59 -1.76
CA THR A 221 -19.55 15.26 -0.32
C THR A 221 -18.70 14.02 0.00
N VAL A 222 -18.30 13.87 1.27
CA VAL A 222 -17.57 12.68 1.74
C VAL A 222 -18.34 11.39 1.43
N ASP A 223 -19.66 11.43 1.64
CA ASP A 223 -20.54 10.28 1.42
C ASP A 223 -20.65 9.87 -0.05
N GLU A 224 -20.80 10.86 -0.94
CA GLU A 224 -20.84 10.63 -2.38
C GLU A 224 -19.51 10.09 -2.89
N ALA A 225 -18.38 10.65 -2.44
CA ALA A 225 -17.06 10.19 -2.83
C ALA A 225 -16.81 8.73 -2.38
N ALA A 226 -17.16 8.40 -1.13
CA ALA A 226 -17.03 7.05 -0.61
C ALA A 226 -17.90 6.03 -1.37
N ALA A 227 -19.15 6.42 -1.68
CA ALA A 227 -20.09 5.61 -2.44
C ALA A 227 -19.64 5.42 -3.89
N ASP A 228 -19.18 6.48 -4.55
CA ASP A 228 -18.69 6.42 -5.93
C ASP A 228 -17.46 5.55 -6.07
N PHE A 229 -16.51 5.67 -5.13
CA PHE A 229 -15.31 4.84 -5.16
C PHE A 229 -15.66 3.35 -5.04
N VAL A 230 -16.50 2.95 -4.07
CA VAL A 230 -16.85 1.52 -3.93
C VAL A 230 -17.69 1.00 -5.10
N TYR A 231 -18.55 1.85 -5.68
CA TYR A 231 -19.47 1.47 -6.76
C TYR A 231 -18.78 1.40 -8.14
N GLU A 232 -17.85 2.31 -8.41
CA GLU A 232 -17.19 2.42 -9.71
C GLU A 232 -15.81 1.77 -9.75
N PHE A 233 -15.02 1.89 -8.67
CA PHE A 233 -13.63 1.42 -8.62
C PHE A 233 -13.48 0.02 -8.03
N GLU A 234 -13.94 -0.19 -6.79
CA GLU A 234 -13.73 -1.47 -6.07
C GLU A 234 -14.63 -2.59 -6.59
N ARG A 235 -15.92 -2.28 -6.76
CA ARG A 235 -16.94 -3.19 -7.28
C ARG A 235 -16.96 -4.56 -6.57
N PRO A 236 -17.11 -4.59 -5.22
CA PRO A 236 -17.22 -5.85 -4.50
C PRO A 236 -18.46 -6.65 -4.92
N ALA A 237 -18.52 -7.94 -4.58
CA ALA A 237 -19.66 -8.80 -4.92
C ALA A 237 -21.02 -8.24 -4.45
N SER A 238 -21.05 -7.44 -3.38
CA SER A 238 -22.28 -6.80 -2.88
C SER A 238 -22.88 -5.76 -3.83
N VAL A 239 -22.10 -5.19 -4.75
CA VAL A 239 -22.59 -4.26 -5.79
C VAL A 239 -22.86 -4.95 -7.12
N LEU A 240 -22.65 -6.27 -7.19
CA LEU A 240 -22.84 -7.08 -8.38
C LEU A 240 -23.96 -8.09 -8.19
N LYS A 241 -24.61 -8.46 -9.28
CA LYS A 241 -25.57 -9.56 -9.37
C LYS A 241 -25.26 -10.40 -10.59
N MET A 242 -25.39 -11.71 -10.46
CA MET A 242 -25.33 -12.61 -11.60
C MET A 242 -26.71 -12.69 -12.23
N ILE A 243 -26.81 -12.48 -13.54
CA ILE A 243 -28.03 -12.71 -14.34
C ILE A 243 -27.57 -13.54 -15.54
N ASP A 244 -28.13 -14.72 -15.73
CA ASP A 244 -27.84 -15.62 -16.86
C ASP A 244 -26.34 -15.87 -17.08
N GLY A 245 -25.58 -16.04 -15.99
CA GLY A 245 -24.13 -16.28 -16.03
C GLY A 245 -23.27 -15.04 -16.32
N VAL A 246 -23.88 -13.86 -16.44
CA VAL A 246 -23.19 -12.58 -16.64
C VAL A 246 -23.29 -11.72 -15.38
N TRP A 247 -22.17 -11.10 -15.00
CA TRP A 247 -22.14 -10.14 -13.90
C TRP A 247 -22.70 -8.79 -14.34
N HIS A 248 -23.78 -8.36 -13.71
CA HIS A 248 -24.37 -7.04 -13.85
C HIS A 248 -24.16 -6.21 -12.59
N ARG A 249 -24.10 -4.89 -12.76
CA ARG A 249 -24.12 -3.98 -11.62
C ARG A 249 -25.52 -3.95 -11.03
N ARG A 250 -25.61 -3.98 -9.70
CA ARG A 250 -26.85 -3.66 -8.98
C ARG A 250 -27.10 -2.16 -9.07
N GLU A 251 -28.36 -1.74 -9.11
CA GLU A 251 -28.70 -0.33 -9.04
C GLU A 251 -28.24 0.29 -7.73
N ARG A 252 -27.94 1.60 -7.73
CA ARG A 252 -27.51 2.31 -6.51
C ARG A 252 -28.55 2.28 -5.39
N SER A 253 -29.82 2.13 -5.74
CA SER A 253 -30.95 1.99 -4.82
C SER A 253 -31.14 0.57 -4.28
N ASP A 254 -30.41 -0.43 -4.78
CA ASP A 254 -30.48 -1.80 -4.24
C ASP A 254 -30.05 -1.79 -2.76
N PRO A 255 -30.84 -2.40 -1.84
CA PRO A 255 -30.52 -2.41 -0.42
C PRO A 255 -29.09 -2.90 -0.10
N LYS A 256 -28.57 -3.89 -0.83
CA LYS A 256 -27.20 -4.39 -0.64
C LYS A 256 -26.15 -3.35 -1.02
N VAL A 257 -26.44 -2.52 -2.02
CA VAL A 257 -25.58 -1.41 -2.44
C VAL A 257 -25.62 -0.29 -1.42
N ILE A 258 -26.81 0.09 -0.95
CA ILE A 258 -26.98 1.10 0.11
C ILE A 258 -26.24 0.68 1.39
N ASP A 259 -26.37 -0.57 1.82
CA ASP A 259 -25.64 -1.10 2.97
C ASP A 259 -24.13 -1.10 2.76
N THR A 260 -23.69 -1.35 1.51
CA THR A 260 -22.27 -1.23 1.16
C THR A 260 -21.81 0.22 1.29
N PHE A 261 -22.58 1.19 0.79
CA PHE A 261 -22.22 2.62 0.90
C PHE A 261 -22.09 3.05 2.36
N LYS A 262 -23.07 2.72 3.21
CA LYS A 262 -23.02 3.05 4.65
C LYS A 262 -21.75 2.54 5.33
N LYS A 263 -21.32 1.31 5.01
CA LYS A 263 -20.07 0.73 5.55
C LYS A 263 -18.81 1.47 5.13
N ARG A 264 -18.84 2.19 4.00
CA ARG A 264 -17.69 2.98 3.49
C ARG A 264 -17.71 4.43 3.96
N GLN A 265 -18.89 4.97 4.27
CA GLN A 265 -19.06 6.34 4.75
C GLN A 265 -18.41 6.56 6.12
N GLU A 266 -18.61 5.66 7.08
CA GLU A 266 -18.03 5.81 8.43
C GLU A 266 -16.49 5.96 8.44
N PRO A 267 -15.69 5.07 7.80
CA PRO A 267 -14.25 5.26 7.73
C PRO A 267 -13.84 6.49 6.89
N ALA A 268 -14.65 6.92 5.92
CA ALA A 268 -14.38 8.13 5.15
C ALA A 268 -14.51 9.40 6.03
N HIS A 269 -15.56 9.51 6.85
CA HIS A 269 -15.67 10.59 7.83
C HIS A 269 -14.54 10.55 8.86
N LYS A 270 -14.11 9.36 9.30
CA LYS A 270 -12.94 9.22 10.17
C LYS A 270 -11.63 9.64 9.49
N ALA A 271 -11.52 9.50 8.17
CA ALA A 271 -10.38 9.99 7.39
C ALA A 271 -10.39 11.52 7.30
N MET A 272 -11.55 12.13 7.03
CA MET A 272 -11.72 13.58 7.07
C MET A 272 -11.32 14.16 8.43
N ALA A 273 -11.87 13.62 9.53
CA ALA A 273 -11.54 14.08 10.87
C ALA A 273 -10.06 13.89 11.23
N ALA A 274 -9.40 12.86 10.68
CA ALA A 274 -7.97 12.66 10.87
C ALA A 274 -7.11 13.69 10.11
N PHE A 275 -7.56 14.09 8.92
CA PHE A 275 -6.92 15.13 8.10
C PHE A 275 -7.06 16.50 8.76
N GLU A 276 -8.27 16.90 9.14
CA GLU A 276 -8.54 18.17 9.83
C GLU A 276 -7.74 18.31 11.13
N ALA A 277 -7.64 17.24 11.92
CA ALA A 277 -6.88 17.26 13.17
C ALA A 277 -5.34 17.29 12.99
N ALA A 278 -4.84 17.13 11.77
CA ALA A 278 -3.40 17.14 11.46
C ALA A 278 -2.92 18.47 10.85
N GLN A 279 -3.84 19.35 10.46
CA GLN A 279 -3.55 20.71 9.97
C GLN A 279 -3.19 21.63 11.15
#